data_AF-A0A0K1YBK4-F1
#
_entry.id   AF-A0A0K1YBK4-F1
#
_cell.length_a   1.000
_cell.length_b   1.000
_cell.length_c   1.000
_cell.angle_alpha   90.00
_cell.angle_beta   90.00
_cell.angle_gamma   90.00
#
_symmetry.space_group_name_H-M   'P 1'
#
loop_
_entity.id
_entity.type
_entity.pdbx_description
1 polymer ?
#
loop_
_entity_poly.entity_id
_entity_poly.type
_entity_poly.pdbx_seq_one_letter_code
_entity_poly.pdbx_strand_id
1 'polypeptide(L)'
;MIRRRVLSKLAVALSAGFVGCSGNTGSADETVTDTATSTSTPTPTPTPTPTPTSTPTPTPTSSVLTHDIGEQFTVGSGDAALRFTVRQLFRAQELGVARSNEATDQFCIVILTIENPTSSTQPNPTSRITLQADGVLQRVDTKASRAVEGDQRLGADSLADKPVAASSSETGIIVYDAPQNNEYQLSFAPIESGSGERHLIPVGMLENLDPLPSGY
;
A
#
# COMPACT_ATOMS: atom_id res chain seq x y z
N MET A 1 11.17 -30.03 10.93
CA MET A 1 11.54 -31.38 10.48
C MET A 1 10.34 -32.04 9.81
N ILE A 2 10.52 -32.57 8.58
CA ILE A 2 9.70 -33.58 7.85
C ILE A 2 8.28 -33.13 7.39
N ARG A 3 8.08 -32.61 6.17
CA ARG A 3 7.85 -33.28 4.85
C ARG A 3 6.74 -34.35 4.83
N ARG A 4 5.69 -34.13 4.03
CA ARG A 4 5.17 -35.10 3.03
C ARG A 4 4.16 -34.48 2.07
N ARG A 5 4.58 -34.34 0.81
CA ARG A 5 3.74 -34.18 -0.38
C ARG A 5 3.07 -35.53 -0.68
N VAL A 6 1.80 -35.51 -1.08
CA VAL A 6 1.15 -36.65 -1.76
C VAL A 6 0.37 -36.11 -2.96
N LEU A 7 0.91 -36.33 -4.16
CA LEU A 7 0.15 -36.33 -5.41
C LEU A 7 -0.63 -37.64 -5.49
N SER A 8 -1.91 -37.61 -5.90
CA SER A 8 -2.48 -38.72 -6.66
C SER A 8 -3.85 -38.40 -7.28
N LYS A 9 -4.03 -38.93 -8.50
CA LYS A 9 -5.29 -39.25 -9.21
C LYS A 9 -5.84 -38.25 -10.23
N LEU A 10 -5.27 -38.38 -11.43
CA LEU A 10 -5.94 -38.80 -12.67
C LEU A 10 -7.45 -39.10 -12.55
N ALA A 11 -8.27 -38.42 -13.37
CA ALA A 11 -9.54 -38.95 -13.88
C ALA A 11 -9.77 -38.41 -15.30
N VAL A 12 -9.78 -39.34 -16.25
CA VAL A 12 -10.10 -39.18 -17.67
C VAL A 12 -11.63 -39.13 -17.80
N ALA A 13 -12.17 -38.18 -18.57
CA ALA A 13 -13.54 -38.24 -19.06
C ALA A 13 -13.55 -37.96 -20.56
N LEU A 14 -14.19 -38.90 -21.26
CA LEU A 14 -14.21 -39.15 -22.69
C LEU A 14 -15.62 -38.80 -23.19
N SER A 15 -15.78 -37.97 -24.24
CA SER A 15 -17.04 -37.90 -24.98
C SER A 15 -16.94 -37.15 -26.32
N ALA A 16 -17.26 -37.92 -27.39
CA ALA A 16 -17.89 -37.64 -28.70
C ALA A 16 -17.90 -36.19 -29.25
N GLY A 17 -17.61 -35.88 -30.53
CA GLY A 17 -17.82 -36.63 -31.77
C GLY A 17 -18.94 -35.96 -32.59
N PHE A 18 -18.59 -35.17 -33.61
CA PHE A 18 -19.52 -34.79 -34.70
C PHE A 18 -18.75 -34.71 -36.03
N VAL A 19 -19.13 -35.59 -36.95
CA VAL A 19 -18.76 -35.58 -38.37
C VAL A 19 -19.89 -34.88 -39.13
N GLY A 20 -19.54 -33.96 -40.03
CA GLY A 20 -20.46 -33.37 -41.01
C GLY A 20 -19.70 -33.08 -42.29
N CYS A 21 -20.13 -33.72 -43.38
CA CYS A 21 -19.51 -33.72 -44.71
C CYS A 21 -20.50 -33.20 -45.77
N SER A 22 -19.99 -32.96 -46.98
CA SER A 22 -20.65 -32.67 -48.29
C SER A 22 -20.94 -31.19 -48.62
N GLY A 23 -20.68 -30.65 -49.81
CA GLY A 23 -20.11 -31.10 -51.11
C GLY A 23 -20.34 -29.95 -52.14
N ASN A 24 -19.33 -29.44 -52.87
CA ASN A 24 -18.81 -29.84 -54.21
C ASN A 24 -19.57 -29.27 -55.43
N THR A 25 -18.86 -28.57 -56.35
CA THR A 25 -18.96 -28.55 -57.85
C THR A 25 -18.03 -27.42 -58.37
N GLY A 26 -17.11 -27.52 -59.34
CA GLY A 26 -16.79 -28.48 -60.40
C GLY A 26 -16.66 -27.72 -61.74
N SER A 27 -15.48 -27.74 -62.39
CA SER A 27 -15.22 -27.58 -63.86
C SER A 27 -13.71 -27.34 -64.06
N ALA A 28 -12.93 -28.35 -64.43
CA ALA A 28 -12.60 -28.79 -65.81
C ALA A 28 -11.63 -27.82 -66.52
N ASP A 29 -10.39 -28.25 -66.79
CA ASP A 29 -9.96 -28.68 -68.14
C ASP A 29 -8.48 -29.13 -68.15
N GLU A 30 -8.13 -29.88 -69.19
CA GLU A 30 -6.98 -30.73 -69.48
C GLU A 30 -5.55 -30.21 -69.19
N THR A 31 -4.59 -31.13 -68.97
CA THR A 31 -3.59 -31.58 -69.98
C THR A 31 -2.33 -32.19 -69.31
N VAL A 32 -1.98 -33.42 -69.74
CA VAL A 32 -0.70 -34.18 -69.77
C VAL A 32 0.53 -33.60 -69.03
N THR A 33 1.29 -34.46 -68.30
CA THR A 33 2.76 -34.72 -68.49
C THR A 33 3.46 -35.33 -67.26
N ASP A 34 4.22 -36.41 -67.53
CA ASP A 34 5.37 -37.03 -66.86
C ASP A 34 5.41 -37.30 -65.34
N THR A 35 5.52 -38.60 -65.03
CA THR A 35 5.93 -39.12 -63.71
C THR A 35 7.44 -38.97 -63.54
N ALA A 36 7.87 -37.89 -62.88
CA ALA A 36 9.22 -37.77 -62.35
C ALA A 36 9.27 -38.33 -60.92
N THR A 37 10.09 -39.36 -60.69
CA THR A 37 10.39 -39.87 -59.34
C THR A 37 11.18 -38.82 -58.58
N SER A 38 10.51 -38.10 -57.67
CA SER A 38 11.15 -37.13 -56.77
C SER A 38 11.79 -37.86 -55.59
N THR A 39 13.12 -37.85 -55.55
CA THR A 39 13.90 -38.27 -54.38
C THR A 39 13.61 -37.31 -53.24
N SER A 40 12.98 -37.78 -52.16
CA SER A 40 12.70 -36.97 -50.97
C SER A 40 14.00 -36.65 -50.23
N THR A 41 14.49 -35.42 -50.37
CA THR A 41 15.57 -34.88 -49.54
C THR A 41 15.10 -34.83 -48.08
N PRO A 42 15.85 -35.34 -47.08
CA PRO A 42 15.45 -35.23 -45.69
C PRO A 42 15.41 -33.76 -45.28
N THR A 43 14.25 -33.30 -44.83
CA THR A 43 14.05 -31.95 -44.30
C THR A 43 14.88 -31.80 -43.01
N PRO A 44 15.72 -30.76 -42.87
CA PRO A 44 16.44 -30.53 -41.63
C PRO A 44 15.45 -30.29 -40.49
N THR A 45 15.56 -31.09 -39.43
CA THR A 45 14.77 -30.91 -38.20
C THR A 45 15.12 -29.56 -37.57
N PRO A 46 14.15 -28.65 -37.34
CA PRO A 46 14.43 -27.40 -36.65
C PRO A 46 14.99 -27.67 -35.25
N THR A 47 16.17 -27.14 -34.98
CA THR A 47 16.79 -27.15 -33.65
C THR A 47 15.91 -26.35 -32.68
N PRO A 48 15.55 -26.89 -31.51
CA PRO A 48 14.80 -26.12 -30.51
C PRO A 48 15.57 -24.87 -30.09
N THR A 49 14.95 -23.71 -30.27
CA THR A 49 15.47 -22.43 -29.78
C THR A 49 15.48 -22.46 -28.25
N PRO A 50 16.59 -22.08 -27.58
CA PRO A 50 16.61 -21.99 -26.13
C PRO A 50 15.57 -20.96 -25.66
N THR A 51 14.67 -21.38 -24.78
CA THR A 51 13.72 -20.50 -24.11
C THR A 51 14.50 -19.47 -23.29
N PRO A 52 14.23 -18.15 -23.41
CA PRO A 52 14.90 -17.16 -22.58
C PRO A 52 14.59 -17.44 -21.11
N THR A 53 15.63 -17.71 -20.33
CA THR A 53 15.52 -17.84 -18.87
C THR A 53 15.15 -16.47 -18.32
N SER A 54 14.00 -16.35 -17.66
CA SER A 54 13.62 -15.12 -16.96
C SER A 54 14.63 -14.85 -15.84
N THR A 55 15.45 -13.82 -16.00
CA THR A 55 16.30 -13.32 -14.92
C THR A 55 15.39 -12.86 -13.78
N PRO A 56 15.59 -13.31 -12.53
CA PRO A 56 14.80 -12.80 -11.41
C PRO A 56 15.04 -11.29 -11.30
N THR A 57 13.96 -10.50 -11.38
CA THR A 57 14.01 -9.08 -11.04
C THR A 57 14.36 -8.97 -9.56
N PRO A 58 15.40 -8.22 -9.17
CA PRO A 58 15.70 -8.01 -7.76
C PRO A 58 14.49 -7.41 -7.05
N THR A 59 14.06 -8.04 -5.95
CA THR A 59 13.04 -7.48 -5.06
C THR A 59 13.58 -6.17 -4.47
N PRO A 60 12.85 -5.04 -4.55
CA PRO A 60 13.29 -3.80 -3.92
C PRO A 60 13.41 -3.99 -2.41
N THR A 61 14.59 -3.70 -1.86
CA THR A 61 14.82 -3.70 -0.41
C THR A 61 14.10 -2.48 0.18
N SER A 62 13.03 -2.69 0.96
CA SER A 62 12.43 -1.62 1.74
C SER A 62 13.36 -1.22 2.88
N SER A 63 13.90 -0.01 2.83
CA SER A 63 14.64 0.59 3.95
C SER A 63 13.69 1.15 5.00
N VAL A 64 14.14 1.20 6.26
CA VAL A 64 13.41 1.79 7.38
C VAL A 64 14.32 2.81 8.05
N LEU A 65 13.83 4.04 8.24
CA LEU A 65 14.51 5.09 8.98
C LEU A 65 13.74 5.45 10.25
N THR A 66 14.48 5.82 11.27
CA THR A 66 13.94 6.23 12.57
C THR A 66 14.27 7.70 12.81
N HIS A 67 13.28 8.46 13.26
CA HIS A 67 13.37 9.89 13.54
C HIS A 67 12.90 10.20 14.96
N ASP A 68 13.31 11.37 15.44
CA ASP A 68 12.88 11.90 16.72
C ASP A 68 11.67 12.84 16.58
N ILE A 69 10.93 13.01 17.67
CA ILE A 69 9.89 14.05 17.76
C ILE A 69 10.56 15.42 17.59
N GLY A 70 10.00 16.26 16.74
CA GLY A 70 10.52 17.59 16.38
C GLY A 70 11.49 17.58 15.18
N GLU A 71 11.94 16.41 14.72
CA GLU A 71 12.76 16.29 13.51
C GLU A 71 11.92 16.47 12.24
N GLN A 72 12.47 17.16 11.24
CA GLN A 72 11.88 17.20 9.90
C GLN A 72 12.48 16.09 9.03
N PHE A 73 11.61 15.29 8.42
CA PHE A 73 12.00 14.23 7.49
C PHE A 73 11.12 14.25 6.24
N THR A 74 11.63 13.70 5.13
CA THR A 74 10.91 13.63 3.86
C THR A 74 10.47 12.19 3.60
N VAL A 75 9.20 12.01 3.26
CA VAL A 75 8.61 10.73 2.85
C VAL A 75 8.26 10.80 1.38
N GLY A 76 8.61 9.76 0.62
CA GLY A 76 8.43 9.74 -0.83
C GLY A 76 9.54 10.51 -1.56
N SER A 77 9.39 10.65 -2.87
CA SER A 77 10.39 11.26 -3.75
C SER A 77 9.73 11.97 -4.92
N GLY A 78 10.48 12.88 -5.57
CA GLY A 78 10.01 13.60 -6.75
C GLY A 78 8.70 14.35 -6.48
N ASP A 79 7.73 14.18 -7.39
CA ASP A 79 6.43 14.85 -7.33
C ASP A 79 5.48 14.26 -6.25
N ALA A 80 5.88 13.22 -5.53
CA ALA A 80 5.13 12.65 -4.40
C ALA A 80 5.80 12.92 -3.04
N ALA A 81 6.86 13.73 -3.00
CA ALA A 81 7.59 14.03 -1.78
C ALA A 81 6.78 14.94 -0.85
N LEU A 82 6.64 14.54 0.42
CA LEU A 82 6.08 15.35 1.50
C LEU A 82 7.07 15.40 2.66
N ARG A 83 7.18 16.56 3.31
CA ARG A 83 7.97 16.76 4.51
C ARG A 83 7.07 16.72 5.74
N PHE A 84 7.50 16.01 6.76
CA PHE A 84 6.77 15.81 8.00
C PHE A 84 7.62 16.24 9.19
N THR A 85 6.96 16.80 10.19
CA THR A 85 7.52 17.02 11.52
C THR A 85 6.46 16.69 12.55
N VAL A 86 6.66 15.63 13.33
CA VAL A 86 5.79 15.38 14.50
C VAL A 86 6.18 16.35 15.59
N ARG A 87 5.28 17.26 15.93
CA ARG A 87 5.56 18.39 16.82
C ARG A 87 5.38 17.98 18.27
N GLN A 88 4.23 17.37 18.57
CA GLN A 88 3.81 17.01 19.93
C GLN A 88 2.87 15.81 19.88
N LEU A 89 2.86 15.06 20.98
CA LEU A 89 1.98 13.93 21.21
C LEU A 89 1.26 14.14 22.54
N PHE A 90 -0.04 13.87 22.56
CA PHE A 90 -0.84 13.89 23.79
C PHE A 90 -1.67 12.63 23.90
N ARG A 91 -2.17 12.39 25.12
CA ARG A 91 -3.16 11.36 25.40
C ARG A 91 -4.45 11.93 25.98
N ALA A 92 -5.59 11.36 25.63
CA ALA A 92 -6.88 11.74 26.22
C ALA A 92 -7.88 10.56 26.20
N GLN A 93 -8.89 10.58 27.06
CA GLN A 93 -10.02 9.63 26.96
C GLN A 93 -11.21 10.21 26.17
N GLU A 94 -11.28 11.53 26.05
CA GLU A 94 -12.41 12.24 25.46
C GLU A 94 -11.92 13.46 24.66
N LEU A 95 -12.57 13.72 23.53
CA LEU A 95 -12.31 14.85 22.64
C LEU A 95 -13.58 15.63 22.30
N GLY A 96 -13.42 16.94 22.14
CA GLY A 96 -14.47 17.87 21.72
C GLY A 96 -15.52 18.19 22.79
N VAL A 97 -16.14 19.36 22.68
CA VAL A 97 -17.05 19.97 23.68
C VAL A 97 -18.17 19.09 24.24
N ALA A 98 -18.63 18.08 23.49
CA ALA A 98 -19.71 17.20 23.91
C ALA A 98 -19.24 15.83 24.42
N ARG A 99 -17.92 15.58 24.49
CA ARG A 99 -17.33 14.26 24.78
C ARG A 99 -17.89 13.16 23.85
N SER A 100 -18.35 13.55 22.66
CA SER A 100 -19.05 12.65 21.72
C SER A 100 -18.11 11.65 21.02
N ASN A 101 -16.83 11.76 21.31
CA ASN A 101 -15.75 10.93 20.79
C ASN A 101 -14.92 10.49 21.99
N GLU A 102 -15.46 9.52 22.72
CA GLU A 102 -14.74 8.79 23.76
C GLU A 102 -13.90 7.69 23.10
N ALA A 103 -12.70 7.46 23.62
CA ALA A 103 -11.86 6.37 23.17
C ALA A 103 -12.40 5.06 23.73
N THR A 104 -12.23 3.97 22.98
CA THR A 104 -12.43 2.62 23.54
C THR A 104 -11.48 2.42 24.72
N ASP A 105 -10.24 2.87 24.56
CA ASP A 105 -9.19 2.79 25.58
C ASP A 105 -8.57 4.17 25.87
N GLN A 106 -7.84 4.71 24.90
CA GLN A 106 -7.19 6.01 25.00
C GLN A 106 -6.88 6.57 23.62
N PHE A 107 -7.13 7.86 23.41
CA PHE A 107 -6.66 8.52 22.21
C PHE A 107 -5.17 8.82 22.30
N CYS A 108 -4.45 8.53 21.22
CA CYS A 108 -3.17 9.14 20.90
C CYS A 108 -3.41 10.30 19.93
N ILE A 109 -3.10 11.51 20.36
CA ILE A 109 -3.30 12.75 19.60
C ILE A 109 -1.93 13.18 19.07
N VAL A 110 -1.81 13.32 17.76
CA VAL A 110 -0.56 13.68 17.09
C VAL A 110 -0.71 15.04 16.45
N ILE A 111 0.06 16.01 16.94
CA ILE A 111 0.21 17.31 16.29
C ILE A 111 1.41 17.21 15.36
N LEU A 112 1.20 17.45 14.07
CA LEU A 112 2.26 17.40 13.07
C LEU A 112 2.16 18.56 12.08
N THR A 113 3.32 18.92 11.54
CA THR A 113 3.43 19.79 10.38
C THR A 113 3.63 18.93 9.14
N ILE A 114 2.84 19.19 8.08
CA ILE A 114 3.01 18.62 6.75
C ILE A 114 3.36 19.75 5.79
N GLU A 115 4.47 19.62 5.09
CA GLU A 115 4.88 20.54 4.03
C GLU A 115 4.90 19.78 2.70
N ASN A 116 4.22 20.35 1.71
CA ASN A 116 4.27 19.91 0.34
C ASN A 116 5.20 20.84 -0.46
N PRO A 117 6.46 20.44 -0.69
CA PRO A 117 7.42 21.24 -1.45
C PRO A 117 7.18 21.17 -2.97
N THR A 118 6.25 20.33 -3.43
CA THR A 118 6.00 20.10 -4.86
C THR A 118 5.05 21.16 -5.42
N SER A 119 5.08 21.33 -6.74
CA SER A 119 4.20 22.25 -7.47
C SER A 119 2.79 21.71 -7.70
N SER A 120 2.48 20.51 -7.22
CA SER A 120 1.16 19.87 -7.38
C SER A 120 0.53 19.54 -6.03
N THR A 121 -0.80 19.61 -5.96
CA THR A 121 -1.54 19.22 -4.76
C THR A 121 -1.41 17.72 -4.54
N GLN A 122 -0.99 17.33 -3.33
CA GLN A 122 -0.89 15.93 -2.95
C GLN A 122 -2.22 15.43 -2.37
N PRO A 123 -2.58 14.16 -2.61
CA PRO A 123 -3.70 13.54 -1.91
C PRO A 123 -3.44 13.51 -0.40
N ASN A 124 -4.49 13.32 0.38
CA ASN A 124 -4.37 13.25 1.83
C ASN A 124 -3.39 12.11 2.24
N PRO A 125 -2.31 12.41 2.98
CA PRO A 125 -1.31 11.41 3.36
C PRO A 125 -1.68 10.58 4.59
N THR A 126 -2.68 10.98 5.38
CA THR A 126 -3.00 10.38 6.68
C THR A 126 -3.34 8.89 6.62
N SER A 127 -3.84 8.41 5.48
CA SER A 127 -4.09 6.98 5.25
C SER A 127 -2.82 6.11 5.20
N ARG A 128 -1.65 6.75 5.09
CA ARG A 128 -0.29 6.17 5.09
C ARG A 128 0.47 6.45 6.38
N ILE A 129 -0.16 7.15 7.33
CA ILE A 129 0.36 7.35 8.68
C ILE A 129 -0.42 6.41 9.60
N THR A 130 0.31 5.55 10.29
CA THR A 130 -0.29 4.54 11.17
C THR A 130 0.41 4.54 12.51
N LEU A 131 -0.33 4.23 13.57
CA LEU A 131 0.24 3.97 14.89
C LEU A 131 0.34 2.45 15.06
N GLN A 132 1.54 1.94 15.34
CA GLN A 132 1.82 0.50 15.34
C GLN A 132 2.47 0.08 16.66
N ALA A 133 2.12 -1.11 17.12
CA ALA A 133 2.81 -1.86 18.17
C ALA A 133 2.81 -3.36 17.81
N ASP A 134 3.36 -4.23 18.65
CA ASP A 134 3.37 -5.66 18.36
C ASP A 134 1.94 -6.21 18.25
N GLY A 135 1.60 -6.74 17.06
CA GLY A 135 0.25 -7.22 16.75
C GLY A 135 -0.85 -6.15 16.66
N VAL A 136 -0.54 -4.87 16.84
CA VAL A 136 -1.51 -3.76 16.82
C VAL A 136 -1.19 -2.79 15.69
N LEU A 137 -2.19 -2.50 14.86
CA LEU A 137 -2.12 -1.48 13.83
C LEU A 137 -3.35 -0.59 13.92
N GLN A 138 -3.16 0.66 14.30
CA GLN A 138 -4.19 1.67 14.35
C GLN A 138 -4.05 2.61 13.16
N ARG A 139 -5.19 2.84 12.50
CA ARG A 139 -5.34 3.85 11.45
C ARG A 139 -5.86 5.13 12.09
N VAL A 140 -5.67 6.25 11.39
CA VAL A 140 -6.25 7.52 11.82
C VAL A 140 -7.77 7.36 11.96
N ASP A 141 -8.28 7.66 13.16
CA ASP A 141 -9.69 7.76 13.44
C ASP A 141 -10.16 9.12 12.93
N THR A 142 -10.85 9.13 11.80
CA THR A 142 -11.32 10.36 11.16
C THR A 142 -12.41 11.07 11.97
N LYS A 143 -13.23 10.32 12.73
CA LYS A 143 -14.28 10.89 13.58
C LYS A 143 -13.64 11.61 14.78
N ALA A 144 -12.74 10.94 15.49
CA ALA A 144 -12.00 11.53 16.60
C ALA A 144 -11.09 12.68 16.14
N SER A 145 -10.47 12.54 14.95
CA SER A 145 -9.65 13.61 14.38
C SER A 145 -10.47 14.85 14.05
N ARG A 146 -11.73 14.73 13.62
CA ARG A 146 -12.61 15.90 13.39
C ARG A 146 -13.12 16.51 14.68
N ALA A 147 -13.24 15.72 15.75
CA ALA A 147 -13.65 16.19 17.07
C ALA A 147 -12.76 17.31 17.63
N VAL A 148 -11.49 17.33 17.23
CA VAL A 148 -10.49 18.30 17.69
C VAL A 148 -10.81 19.73 17.26
N GLU A 149 -11.54 19.93 16.15
CA GLU A 149 -11.91 21.27 15.65
C GLU A 149 -12.82 22.02 16.62
N GLY A 150 -13.56 21.29 17.46
CA GLY A 150 -14.39 21.86 18.52
C GLY A 150 -13.74 21.81 19.90
N ASP A 151 -12.50 21.35 20.04
CA ASP A 151 -11.83 21.18 21.34
C ASP A 151 -10.89 22.36 21.62
N GLN A 152 -11.29 23.28 22.51
CA GLN A 152 -10.53 24.51 22.80
C GLN A 152 -9.15 24.27 23.41
N ARG A 153 -8.89 23.06 23.90
CA ARG A 153 -7.58 22.66 24.42
C ARG A 153 -6.56 22.44 23.31
N LEU A 154 -7.03 22.24 22.08
CA LEU A 154 -6.23 21.93 20.90
C LEU A 154 -6.22 23.16 19.98
N GLY A 155 -5.03 23.72 19.73
CA GLY A 155 -4.84 24.95 18.96
C GLY A 155 -4.65 24.75 17.46
N ALA A 156 -5.07 23.61 16.89
CA ALA A 156 -4.88 23.31 15.47
C ALA A 156 -6.01 22.43 14.93
N ASP A 157 -6.28 22.57 13.63
CA ASP A 157 -7.38 21.87 12.95
C ASP A 157 -7.04 20.41 12.65
N SER A 158 -8.07 19.63 12.34
CA SER A 158 -7.91 18.26 11.85
C SER A 158 -7.17 18.22 10.51
N LEU A 159 -6.26 17.27 10.32
CA LEU A 159 -5.66 16.95 9.02
C LEU A 159 -6.35 15.75 8.35
N ALA A 160 -7.36 15.15 8.98
CA ALA A 160 -8.09 14.03 8.39
C ALA A 160 -8.83 14.45 7.11
N ASP A 161 -8.74 13.61 6.08
CA ASP A 161 -9.38 13.76 4.76
C ASP A 161 -9.04 15.04 3.94
N LYS A 162 -8.18 15.93 4.44
CA LYS A 162 -7.71 17.13 3.73
C LYS A 162 -6.55 16.82 2.75
N PRO A 163 -6.61 17.20 1.46
CA PRO A 163 -5.45 17.16 0.58
C PRO A 163 -4.44 18.25 0.99
N VAL A 164 -3.18 18.10 0.57
CA VAL A 164 -2.12 19.07 0.91
C VAL A 164 -1.81 19.91 -0.32
N ALA A 165 -2.11 21.22 -0.27
CA ALA A 165 -1.95 22.12 -1.41
C ALA A 165 -0.48 22.20 -1.87
N ALA A 166 -0.26 22.48 -3.16
CA ALA A 166 1.07 22.71 -3.72
C ALA A 166 1.82 23.83 -2.98
N SER A 167 3.14 23.67 -2.80
CA SER A 167 4.03 24.67 -2.18
C SER A 167 3.50 25.23 -0.85
N SER A 168 2.85 24.38 -0.04
CA SER A 168 2.18 24.78 1.20
C SER A 168 2.76 24.05 2.41
N SER A 169 2.59 24.65 3.59
CA SER A 169 2.88 24.01 4.87
C SER A 169 1.72 24.24 5.82
N GLU A 170 1.24 23.17 6.43
CA GLU A 170 0.11 23.18 7.37
C GLU A 170 0.49 22.43 8.64
N THR A 171 0.09 22.95 9.80
CA THR A 171 0.18 22.24 11.07
C THR A 171 -1.22 21.88 11.53
N GLY A 172 -1.42 20.62 11.89
CA GLY A 172 -2.71 20.15 12.35
C GLY A 172 -2.62 18.81 13.07
N ILE A 173 -3.77 18.19 13.27
CA ILE A 173 -3.94 17.08 14.21
C ILE A 173 -4.50 15.85 13.51
N ILE A 174 -3.93 14.69 13.84
CA ILE A 174 -4.54 13.38 13.59
C ILE A 174 -4.66 12.63 14.92
N VAL A 175 -5.68 11.78 15.02
CA VAL A 175 -6.00 11.04 16.24
C VAL A 175 -6.10 9.55 15.95
N TYR A 176 -5.64 8.72 16.87
CA TYR A 176 -5.80 7.27 16.88
C TYR A 176 -6.52 6.85 18.15
N ASP A 177 -7.48 5.92 18.07
CA ASP A 177 -7.94 5.15 19.23
C ASP A 177 -6.92 4.03 19.46
N ALA A 178 -6.20 4.10 20.58
CA ALA A 178 -4.97 3.36 20.80
C ALA A 178 -5.09 2.52 22.09
N PRO A 179 -5.17 1.18 21.97
CA PRO A 179 -5.24 0.29 23.12
C PRO A 179 -4.10 0.50 24.12
N GLN A 180 -4.43 0.42 25.41
CA GLN A 180 -3.45 0.59 26.49
C GLN A 180 -2.39 -0.53 26.52
N ASN A 181 -1.31 -0.31 27.26
CA ASN A 181 -0.24 -1.30 27.51
C ASN A 181 0.51 -1.77 26.25
N ASN A 182 0.71 -0.87 25.28
CA ASN A 182 1.47 -1.14 24.07
C ASN A 182 2.59 -0.09 23.91
N GLU A 183 3.77 -0.53 23.46
CA GLU A 183 4.84 0.36 23.03
C GLU A 183 4.63 0.73 21.57
N TYR A 184 4.21 1.97 21.33
CA TYR A 184 3.84 2.42 20.01
C TYR A 184 5.00 3.08 19.25
N GLN A 185 4.87 3.06 17.93
CA GLN A 185 5.61 3.88 16.99
C GLN A 185 4.66 4.44 15.93
N LEU A 186 4.88 5.68 15.51
CA LEU A 186 4.26 6.21 14.31
C LEU A 186 5.03 5.69 13.10
N SER A 187 4.32 5.24 12.08
CA SER A 187 4.88 4.79 10.83
C SER A 187 4.30 5.57 9.66
N PHE A 188 5.19 6.13 8.87
CA PHE A 188 4.89 6.89 7.66
C PHE A 188 5.35 6.07 6.46
N ALA A 189 4.39 5.68 5.63
CA ALA A 189 4.67 5.00 4.38
C ALA A 189 4.62 5.99 3.20
N PRO A 190 5.42 5.76 2.14
CA PRO A 190 5.28 6.48 0.89
C PRO A 190 3.86 6.39 0.32
N ILE A 191 3.42 7.47 -0.34
CA ILE A 191 2.12 7.50 -1.04
C ILE A 191 2.16 6.59 -2.27
N GLU A 192 3.32 6.52 -2.93
CA GLU A 192 3.57 5.65 -4.07
C GLU A 192 3.62 4.17 -3.64
N SER A 193 2.98 3.29 -4.42
CA SER A 193 2.89 1.87 -4.08
C SER A 193 4.17 1.12 -4.48
N GLY A 194 4.83 0.47 -3.52
CA GLY A 194 5.75 -0.64 -3.77
C GLY A 194 7.25 -0.32 -3.80
N SER A 195 7.67 0.93 -3.62
CA SER A 195 9.07 1.31 -3.50
C SER A 195 9.19 2.60 -2.70
N GLY A 196 9.76 2.51 -1.51
CA GLY A 196 10.16 3.68 -0.77
C GLY A 196 10.44 3.36 0.69
N GLU A 197 11.14 4.29 1.31
CA GLU A 197 11.58 4.20 2.68
C GLU A 197 10.40 4.38 3.64
N ARG A 198 10.30 3.51 4.64
CA ARG A 198 9.34 3.68 5.73
C ARG A 198 10.00 4.45 6.84
N HIS A 199 9.35 5.50 7.31
CA HIS A 199 9.86 6.34 8.38
C HIS A 199 9.11 6.01 9.67
N LEU A 200 9.84 5.86 10.77
CA LEU A 200 9.33 5.51 12.09
C LEU A 200 9.66 6.60 13.10
N ILE A 201 8.72 6.92 13.97
CA ILE A 201 8.96 7.77 15.15
C ILE A 201 8.54 6.98 16.39
N PRO A 202 9.45 6.70 17.33
CA PRO A 202 9.10 6.06 18.60
C PRO A 202 8.12 6.94 19.38
N VAL A 203 7.00 6.34 19.80
CA VAL A 203 6.02 6.97 20.70
C VAL A 203 6.18 6.43 22.12
N GLY A 204 6.50 5.13 22.24
CA GLY A 204 6.59 4.44 23.52
C GLY A 204 5.21 4.11 24.09
N MET A 205 5.15 3.87 25.41
CA MET A 205 3.88 3.66 26.10
C MET A 205 3.08 4.97 26.12
N LEU A 206 1.80 4.90 25.77
CA LEU A 206 0.92 6.09 25.84
C LEU A 206 0.88 6.69 27.23
N GLU A 207 1.09 5.89 28.28
CA GLU A 207 1.05 6.41 29.66
C GLU A 207 2.12 7.45 29.98
N ASN A 208 3.19 7.48 29.18
CA ASN A 208 4.30 8.41 29.30
C ASN A 208 4.07 9.70 28.50
N LEU A 209 3.01 9.76 27.68
CA LEU A 209 2.63 10.98 26.97
C LEU A 209 1.95 11.96 27.92
N ASP A 210 2.12 13.25 27.63
CA ASP A 210 1.43 14.30 28.36
C ASP A 210 -0.09 14.13 28.19
N PRO A 211 -0.87 14.15 29.30
CA PRO A 211 -2.31 14.19 29.20
C PRO A 211 -2.74 15.51 28.57
N LEU A 212 -3.75 15.46 27.71
CA LEU A 212 -4.39 16.68 27.22
C LEU A 212 -4.92 17.46 28.45
N PRO A 213 -4.73 18.80 28.51
CA PRO A 213 -5.13 19.58 29.67
C PRO A 213 -6.58 19.33 30.08
N SER A 214 -6.86 19.40 31.37
CA SER A 214 -8.24 19.32 31.86
C SER A 214 -8.97 20.65 31.62
N GLY A 215 -10.23 20.59 31.18
CA GLY A 215 -11.12 21.75 31.08
C GLY A 215 -11.70 21.98 29.68
N TYR A 216 -12.93 22.50 29.65
CA TYR A 216 -13.55 23.19 28.51
C TYR A 216 -13.85 24.62 28.94
#